data_AF-A0A382SY71-F1
#
_entry.id   AF-A0A382SY71-F1
#
_cell.length_a   1.000
_cell.length_b   1.000
_cell.length_c   1.000
_cell.angle_alpha   90.00
_cell.angle_beta   90.00
_cell.angle_gamma   90.00
#
_symmetry.space_group_name_H-M   'P 1'
#
loop_
_entity.id
_entity.type
_entity.pdbx_description
1 polymer ?
#
loop_
_entity_poly.entity_id
_entity_poly.type
_entity_poly.pdbx_seq_one_letter_code
_entity_poly.pdbx_strand_id
1 'polypeptide(L)'
;MKTHCSIANILTLNLANMDNHPKSYLIGILEVILPFFNEFANLFNIVFFLPVLKFDLYPHCDTKLKLFFDIISLTGICLNVAVKTERTKSYMSGLFKGLMYLIFAFVIPNLYMGNVLSQFGKHPYMKLAGGFLVIYFLEICIHSFVCMYDLNIEKNKNRNHL
;
A
#
# COMPACT_ATOMS: atom_id res chain seq x y z
N MET A 1 -3.31 -7.32 -23.26
CA MET A 1 -3.67 -5.92 -22.94
C MET A 1 -2.37 -5.28 -22.48
N LYS A 2 -1.85 -4.26 -23.19
CA LYS A 2 -0.52 -3.67 -22.90
C LYS A 2 -0.51 -3.12 -21.48
N THR A 3 0.28 -3.70 -20.59
CA THR A 3 0.59 -3.11 -19.29
C THR A 3 1.47 -1.89 -19.55
N HIS A 4 0.86 -0.73 -19.78
CA HIS A 4 1.60 0.53 -19.91
C HIS A 4 2.13 0.92 -18.52
N CYS A 5 3.26 0.33 -18.16
CA CYS A 5 4.10 0.87 -17.11
C CYS A 5 4.67 2.21 -17.61
N SER A 6 3.97 3.28 -17.27
CA SER A 6 4.40 4.64 -17.48
C SER A 6 4.86 5.21 -16.14
N ILE A 7 5.91 6.01 -16.13
CA ILE A 7 6.36 6.77 -14.95
C ILE A 7 5.20 7.59 -14.37
N ALA A 8 4.34 8.14 -15.24
CA ALA A 8 3.13 8.83 -14.82
C ALA A 8 2.16 7.94 -14.04
N ASN A 9 2.01 6.65 -14.42
CA ASN A 9 1.15 5.70 -13.71
C ASN A 9 1.74 5.26 -12.37
N ILE A 10 3.06 5.23 -12.24
CA ILE A 10 3.73 4.96 -10.95
C ILE A 10 3.52 6.14 -10.02
N LEU A 11 3.78 7.37 -10.48
CA LEU A 11 3.68 8.59 -9.66
C LEU A 11 2.23 8.93 -9.28
N THR A 12 1.26 8.60 -10.13
CA THR A 12 -0.17 8.78 -9.85
C THR A 12 -0.81 7.57 -9.17
N LEU A 13 -0.01 6.57 -8.77
CA LEU A 13 -0.50 5.34 -8.13
C LEU A 13 -1.58 4.63 -8.96
N ASN A 14 -1.49 4.75 -10.28
CA ASN A 14 -2.43 4.19 -11.26
C ASN A 14 -3.87 4.73 -11.14
N LEU A 15 -4.11 5.76 -10.30
CA LEU A 15 -5.42 6.41 -10.13
C LEU A 15 -5.80 7.24 -11.36
N ALA A 16 -4.82 7.84 -12.04
CA ALA A 16 -5.07 8.65 -13.25
C ALA A 16 -5.55 7.83 -14.46
N ASN A 17 -5.35 6.51 -14.43
CA ASN A 17 -5.71 5.59 -15.51
C ASN A 17 -6.98 4.77 -15.20
N MET A 18 -7.67 5.05 -14.09
CA MET A 18 -8.92 4.38 -13.77
C MET A 18 -10.08 5.13 -14.45
N ASP A 19 -10.69 4.48 -15.44
CA ASP A 19 -11.86 5.01 -16.17
C ASP A 19 -12.93 5.57 -15.22
N ASN A 20 -13.67 6.57 -15.73
CA ASN A 20 -14.71 7.37 -15.04
C ASN A 20 -15.93 6.58 -14.48
N HIS A 21 -15.84 5.26 -14.31
CA HIS A 21 -16.85 4.46 -13.63
C HIS A 21 -16.65 4.50 -12.10
N PRO A 22 -17.66 4.96 -11.34
CA PRO A 22 -17.52 5.21 -9.90
C PRO A 22 -17.17 3.95 -9.09
N LYS A 23 -17.60 2.77 -9.54
CA LYS A 23 -17.25 1.49 -8.89
C LYS A 23 -15.77 1.14 -9.06
N SER A 24 -15.19 1.41 -10.23
CA SER A 24 -13.78 1.12 -10.52
C SER A 24 -12.86 2.08 -9.77
N TYR A 25 -13.24 3.34 -9.65
CA TYR A 25 -12.50 4.35 -8.90
C TYR A 25 -12.45 4.05 -7.39
N LEU A 26 -13.59 3.66 -6.80
CA LEU A 26 -13.65 3.30 -5.37
C LEU A 26 -12.76 2.10 -5.07
N ILE A 27 -12.79 1.07 -5.91
CA ILE A 27 -11.91 -0.10 -5.77
C ILE A 27 -10.43 0.32 -5.85
N GLY A 28 -10.08 1.23 -6.75
CA GLY A 28 -8.71 1.75 -6.86
C GLY A 28 -8.23 2.48 -5.61
N ILE A 29 -9.06 3.33 -5.03
CA ILE A 29 -8.74 3.98 -3.75
C ILE A 29 -8.54 2.94 -2.66
N LEU A 30 -9.42 1.92 -2.59
CA LEU A 30 -9.28 0.85 -1.61
C LEU A 30 -8.03 -0.01 -1.82
N GLU A 31 -7.64 -0.27 -3.08
CA GLU A 31 -6.38 -0.95 -3.43
C GLU A 31 -5.17 -0.22 -2.84
N VAL A 32 -5.17 1.12 -2.82
CA VAL A 32 -4.06 1.92 -2.28
C VAL A 32 -4.15 2.09 -0.76
N ILE A 33 -5.34 2.39 -0.22
CA ILE A 33 -5.49 2.77 1.19
C ILE A 33 -5.48 1.56 2.12
N LEU A 34 -6.23 0.50 1.80
CA LEU A 34 -6.44 -0.61 2.73
C LEU A 34 -5.13 -1.29 3.14
N PRO A 35 -4.15 -1.57 2.26
CA PRO A 35 -2.92 -2.24 2.68
C PRO A 35 -2.11 -1.50 3.75
N PHE A 36 -2.27 -0.17 3.86
CA PHE A 36 -1.60 0.68 4.86
C PHE A 36 -2.51 1.08 6.02
N PHE A 37 -3.68 0.45 6.17
CA PHE A 37 -4.70 0.88 7.13
C PHE A 37 -4.22 0.79 8.58
N ASN A 38 -3.42 -0.22 8.92
CA ASN A 38 -2.72 -0.35 10.20
C ASN A 38 -1.82 0.86 10.47
N GLU A 39 -1.07 1.32 9.46
CA GLU A 39 -0.19 2.46 9.62
C GLU A 39 -0.97 3.77 9.73
N PHE A 40 -2.05 3.93 8.97
CA PHE A 40 -2.94 5.08 9.16
C PHE A 40 -3.50 5.10 10.59
N ALA A 41 -3.98 3.96 11.10
CA ALA A 41 -4.49 3.87 12.47
C ALA A 41 -3.42 4.24 13.51
N ASN A 42 -2.20 3.74 13.35
CA ASN A 42 -1.07 4.08 14.21
C ASN A 42 -0.70 5.58 14.13
N LEU A 43 -0.64 6.15 12.93
CA LEU A 43 -0.33 7.56 12.72
C LEU A 43 -1.38 8.48 13.34
N PHE A 44 -2.67 8.19 13.12
CA PHE A 44 -3.76 8.93 13.75
C PHE A 44 -3.75 8.78 15.27
N ASN A 45 -3.39 7.61 15.78
CA ASN A 45 -3.24 7.39 17.21
C ASN A 45 -2.22 8.36 17.82
N ILE A 46 -1.01 8.40 17.26
CA ILE A 46 0.10 9.24 17.74
C ILE A 46 -0.21 10.74 17.61
N VAL A 47 -0.89 11.13 16.54
CA VAL A 47 -1.07 12.56 16.19
C VAL A 47 -2.34 13.16 16.81
N PHE A 48 -3.40 12.38 16.98
CA PHE A 48 -4.71 12.88 17.39
C PHE A 48 -5.27 12.17 18.62
N PHE A 49 -5.46 10.84 18.58
CA PHE A 49 -6.19 10.15 19.65
C PHE A 49 -5.45 10.18 20.99
N LEU A 50 -4.13 9.92 21.01
CA LEU A 50 -3.34 10.00 22.23
C LEU A 50 -3.22 11.44 22.77
N PRO A 51 -2.78 12.44 21.97
CA PRO A 51 -2.52 13.78 22.50
C PRO A 51 -3.78 14.62 22.73
N VAL A 52 -4.83 14.46 21.92
CA VAL A 52 -6.05 15.29 21.99
C VAL A 52 -7.13 14.61 22.81
N LEU A 53 -7.41 13.33 22.55
CA LEU A 53 -8.51 12.59 23.17
C LEU A 53 -8.07 11.75 24.38
N LYS A 54 -6.76 11.65 24.65
CA LYS A 54 -6.18 10.76 25.68
C LYS A 54 -6.67 9.31 25.57
N PHE A 55 -6.98 8.89 24.35
CA PHE A 55 -7.48 7.57 24.02
C PHE A 55 -6.43 6.85 23.17
N ASP A 56 -6.05 5.64 23.56
CA ASP A 56 -5.11 4.82 22.80
C ASP A 56 -5.88 3.96 21.79
N LEU A 57 -6.04 4.47 20.57
CA LEU A 57 -6.74 3.79 19.49
C LEU A 57 -5.92 2.61 18.94
N TYR A 58 -4.59 2.70 19.00
CA TYR A 58 -3.68 1.67 18.49
C TYR A 58 -2.65 1.29 19.57
N PRO A 59 -3.10 0.64 20.66
CA PRO A 59 -2.20 0.30 21.76
C PRO A 59 -1.25 -0.78 21.29
N HIS A 60 0.06 -0.56 21.41
CA HIS A 60 1.05 -1.58 21.06
C HIS A 60 0.99 -2.81 21.98
N CYS A 61 0.37 -2.67 23.16
CA CYS A 61 0.18 -3.75 24.14
C CYS A 61 -1.21 -4.41 24.08
N ASP A 62 -2.23 -3.78 23.49
CA ASP A 62 -3.56 -4.39 23.33
C ASP A 62 -3.64 -5.10 21.97
N THR A 63 -3.48 -6.42 22.04
CA THR A 63 -3.48 -7.28 20.87
C THR A 63 -4.81 -7.30 20.11
N LYS A 64 -5.95 -6.94 20.70
CA LYS A 64 -7.26 -7.08 20.04
C LYS A 64 -7.53 -5.95 19.04
N LEU A 65 -7.34 -4.70 19.45
CA LEU A 65 -7.52 -3.54 18.57
C LEU A 65 -6.46 -3.51 17.48
N LYS A 66 -5.21 -3.82 17.83
CA LYS A 66 -4.12 -3.97 16.84
C LYS A 66 -4.47 -5.01 15.77
N LEU A 67 -4.91 -6.19 16.19
CA LEU A 67 -5.32 -7.26 15.28
C LEU A 67 -6.49 -6.84 14.37
N PHE A 68 -7.44 -6.06 14.85
CA PHE A 68 -8.54 -5.55 14.04
C PHE A 68 -8.04 -4.72 12.85
N PHE A 69 -7.13 -3.77 13.09
CA PHE A 69 -6.53 -2.97 12.02
C PHE A 69 -5.61 -3.78 11.09
N ASP A 70 -4.89 -4.75 11.66
CA ASP A 70 -4.04 -5.66 10.87
C ASP A 70 -4.90 -6.52 9.92
N ILE A 71 -6.06 -7.01 10.36
CA ILE A 71 -7.00 -7.76 9.51
C ILE A 71 -7.51 -6.91 8.34
N ILE A 72 -7.84 -5.64 8.58
CA ILE A 72 -8.25 -4.71 7.52
C ILE A 72 -7.12 -4.55 6.49
N SER A 73 -5.89 -4.42 6.98
CA SER A 73 -4.70 -4.27 6.13
C SER A 73 -4.45 -5.49 5.28
N LEU A 74 -4.46 -6.68 5.89
CA LEU A 74 -4.33 -7.96 5.19
C LEU A 74 -5.46 -8.17 4.16
N THR A 75 -6.68 -7.71 4.46
CA THR A 75 -7.79 -7.73 3.50
C THR A 75 -7.51 -6.86 2.28
N GLY A 76 -6.91 -5.68 2.47
CA GLY A 76 -6.44 -4.81 1.38
C GLY A 76 -5.38 -5.48 0.50
N ILE A 77 -4.47 -6.26 1.10
CA ILE A 77 -3.47 -7.04 0.35
C ILE A 77 -4.16 -8.13 -0.48
N CYS A 78 -5.10 -8.87 0.10
CA CYS A 78 -5.88 -9.88 -0.61
C CYS A 78 -6.66 -9.27 -1.78
N LEU A 79 -7.25 -8.08 -1.60
CA LEU A 79 -7.92 -7.35 -2.67
C LEU A 79 -6.96 -7.05 -3.83
N ASN A 80 -5.75 -6.57 -3.54
CA ASN A 80 -4.74 -6.29 -4.56
C ASN A 80 -4.32 -7.54 -5.33
N VAL A 81 -4.19 -8.69 -4.66
CA VAL A 81 -3.90 -9.99 -5.29
C VAL A 81 -5.04 -10.39 -6.23
N ALA A 82 -6.29 -10.34 -5.75
CA ALA A 82 -7.46 -10.73 -6.51
C ALA A 82 -7.62 -9.88 -7.78
N VAL A 83 -7.59 -8.56 -7.63
CA VAL A 83 -7.75 -7.60 -8.73
C VAL A 83 -6.61 -7.74 -9.76
N LYS A 84 -5.37 -7.92 -9.31
CA LYS A 84 -4.24 -8.12 -10.23
C LYS A 84 -4.32 -9.44 -10.98
N THR A 85 -4.73 -10.51 -10.30
CA THR A 85 -4.93 -11.83 -10.92
C THR A 85 -6.01 -11.76 -11.99
N GLU A 86 -7.14 -11.11 -11.69
CA GLU A 86 -8.23 -10.91 -12.65
C GLU A 86 -7.79 -10.10 -13.87
N ARG A 87 -7.14 -8.95 -13.65
CA ARG A 87 -6.69 -8.04 -14.73
C ARG A 87 -5.64 -8.67 -15.65
N THR A 88 -4.72 -9.48 -15.11
CA THR A 88 -3.60 -10.07 -15.88
C THR A 88 -3.87 -11.51 -16.32
N LYS A 89 -4.90 -12.16 -15.78
CA LYS A 89 -5.16 -13.61 -15.90
C LYS A 89 -3.97 -14.48 -15.46
N SER A 90 -3.11 -13.96 -14.58
CA SER A 90 -1.90 -14.64 -14.09
C SER A 90 -1.87 -14.63 -12.57
N TYR A 91 -2.01 -15.82 -11.98
CA TYR A 91 -1.91 -15.99 -10.52
C TYR A 91 -0.52 -15.61 -9.99
N MET A 92 0.55 -15.82 -10.79
CA MET A 92 1.91 -15.44 -10.41
C MET A 92 2.09 -13.92 -10.32
N SER A 93 1.45 -13.14 -11.22
CA SER A 93 1.51 -11.67 -11.15
C SER A 93 0.71 -11.14 -9.95
N GLY A 94 -0.45 -11.74 -9.66
CA GLY A 94 -1.22 -11.44 -8.46
C GLY A 94 -0.46 -11.74 -7.16
N LEU A 95 0.12 -12.94 -7.06
CA LEU A 95 0.94 -13.36 -5.92
C LEU A 95 2.13 -12.42 -5.71
N PHE A 96 2.83 -12.05 -6.78
CA PHE A 96 3.95 -11.12 -6.69
C PHE A 96 3.52 -9.73 -6.18
N LYS A 97 2.41 -9.18 -6.69
CA LYS A 97 1.85 -7.92 -6.19
C LYS A 97 1.51 -8.03 -4.70
N GLY A 98 0.85 -9.12 -4.28
CA GLY A 98 0.55 -9.37 -2.86
C GLY A 98 1.79 -9.43 -1.97
N LEU A 99 2.83 -10.13 -2.42
CA LEU A 99 4.09 -10.23 -1.68
C LEU A 99 4.75 -8.85 -1.50
N MET A 100 4.73 -8.02 -2.55
CA MET A 100 5.26 -6.65 -2.46
C MET A 100 4.47 -5.82 -1.43
N TYR A 101 3.14 -5.86 -1.44
CA TYR A 101 2.34 -5.18 -0.41
C TYR A 101 2.60 -5.75 0.99
N LEU A 102 2.76 -7.07 1.14
CA LEU A 102 3.06 -7.67 2.44
C LEU A 102 4.40 -7.18 3.00
N ILE A 103 5.41 -7.03 2.15
CA ILE A 103 6.72 -6.51 2.57
C ILE A 103 6.64 -5.00 2.84
N PHE A 104 6.19 -4.21 1.87
CA PHE A 104 6.31 -2.76 1.89
C PHE A 104 5.18 -2.04 2.62
N ALA A 105 3.96 -2.57 2.63
CA ALA A 105 2.82 -1.95 3.30
C ALA A 105 2.54 -2.54 4.69
N PHE A 106 2.91 -3.81 4.93
CA PHE A 106 2.67 -4.46 6.22
C PHE A 106 3.93 -4.63 7.07
N VAL A 107 4.95 -5.34 6.58
CA VAL A 107 6.14 -5.68 7.40
C VAL A 107 7.02 -4.47 7.68
N ILE A 108 7.43 -3.72 6.66
CA ILE A 108 8.34 -2.58 6.82
C ILE A 108 7.74 -1.50 7.73
N PRO A 109 6.49 -1.05 7.55
CA PRO A 109 5.89 -0.04 8.43
C PRO A 109 5.79 -0.53 9.87
N ASN A 110 5.28 -1.75 10.08
CA ASN A 110 5.14 -2.32 11.43
C ASN A 110 6.47 -2.46 12.18
N LEU A 111 7.60 -2.65 11.49
CA LEU A 111 8.91 -2.80 12.11
C LEU A 111 9.66 -1.48 12.30
N TYR A 112 9.54 -0.54 11.35
CA TYR A 112 10.43 0.61 11.27
C TYR A 112 9.74 1.96 11.42
N MET A 113 8.42 2.05 11.25
CA MET A 113 7.74 3.34 11.18
C MET A 113 7.86 4.14 12.48
N GLY A 114 7.84 3.50 13.65
CA GLY A 114 8.05 4.18 14.93
C GLY A 114 9.40 4.93 14.97
N ASN A 115 10.46 4.28 14.48
CA ASN A 115 11.80 4.89 14.40
C ASN A 115 11.83 6.02 13.36
N VAL A 116 11.22 5.80 12.20
CA VAL A 116 11.13 6.80 11.13
C VAL A 116 10.38 8.05 11.61
N LEU A 117 9.21 7.88 12.22
CA LEU A 117 8.39 8.97 12.77
C LEU A 117 9.06 9.71 13.94
N SER A 118 9.97 9.06 14.66
CA SER A 118 10.76 9.70 15.73
C SER A 118 11.80 10.69 15.19
N GLN A 119 12.27 10.49 13.94
CA GLN A 119 13.19 11.42 13.26
C GLN A 119 12.46 12.64 12.71
N PHE A 120 11.17 12.50 12.40
CA PHE A 120 10.32 13.65 12.06
C PHE A 120 10.06 14.48 13.32
N GLY A 121 10.16 15.81 13.19
CA GLY A 121 10.26 16.72 14.33
C GLY A 121 9.11 16.64 15.33
N LYS A 122 9.25 17.35 16.46
CA LYS A 122 8.38 17.22 17.63
C LYS A 122 6.89 17.55 17.39
N HIS A 123 6.56 18.31 16.35
CA HIS A 123 5.17 18.70 16.07
C HIS A 123 4.33 17.56 15.47
N PRO A 124 3.11 17.32 16.00
CA PRO A 124 2.22 16.25 15.53
C PRO A 124 1.92 16.32 14.02
N TYR A 125 1.72 17.52 13.47
CA TYR A 125 1.46 17.71 12.04
C TYR A 125 2.66 17.34 11.15
N MET A 126 3.90 17.52 11.64
CA MET A 126 5.08 17.11 10.88
C MET A 126 5.22 15.58 10.85
N LYS A 127 4.87 14.90 11.94
CA LYS A 127 4.81 13.43 11.98
C LYS A 127 3.74 12.90 11.04
N LEU A 128 2.58 13.55 11.00
CA LEU A 128 1.50 13.20 10.07
C LEU A 128 1.95 13.35 8.61
N ALA A 129 2.51 14.51 8.24
CA ALA A 129 3.02 14.75 6.89
C ALA A 129 4.15 13.77 6.53
N GLY A 130 5.09 13.52 7.44
CA GLY A 130 6.16 12.55 7.27
C GLY A 130 5.62 11.12 7.07
N GLY A 131 4.61 10.73 7.82
CA GLY A 131 3.97 9.43 7.69
C GLY A 131 3.30 9.23 6.32
N PHE A 132 2.52 10.22 5.85
CA PHE A 132 1.94 10.19 4.50
C PHE A 132 3.02 10.13 3.41
N LEU A 133 4.12 10.87 3.58
CA LEU A 133 5.24 10.85 2.62
C LEU A 133 5.90 9.47 2.54
N VAL A 134 6.11 8.83 3.70
CA VAL A 134 6.67 7.47 3.75
C VAL A 134 5.74 6.46 3.10
N ILE A 135 4.44 6.51 3.40
CA ILE A 135 3.43 5.63 2.76
C ILE A 135 3.44 5.82 1.24
N TYR A 136 3.45 7.08 0.78
CA TYR A 136 3.53 7.39 -0.65
C TYR A 136 4.79 6.81 -1.31
N PHE A 137 5.94 6.93 -0.65
CA PHE A 137 7.21 6.37 -1.14
C PHE A 137 7.19 4.84 -1.21
N LEU A 138 6.62 4.17 -0.19
CA LEU A 138 6.47 2.72 -0.16
C LEU A 138 5.56 2.24 -1.29
N GLU A 139 4.47 2.95 -1.56
CA GLU A 139 3.57 2.62 -2.67
C GLU A 139 4.24 2.79 -4.04
N ILE A 140 5.04 3.84 -4.23
CA ILE A 140 5.87 4.00 -5.43
C ILE A 140 6.81 2.80 -5.61
N CYS A 141 7.42 2.34 -4.52
CA CYS A 141 8.31 1.19 -4.55
C CYS A 141 7.57 -0.08 -5.02
N ILE A 142 6.40 -0.36 -4.44
CA ILE A 142 5.54 -1.50 -4.83
C ILE A 142 5.19 -1.43 -6.32
N HIS A 143 4.67 -0.28 -6.79
CA HIS A 143 4.30 -0.09 -8.19
C HIS A 143 5.49 -0.24 -9.14
N SER A 144 6.68 0.22 -8.73
CA SER A 144 7.91 0.08 -9.51
C SER A 144 8.33 -1.40 -9.63
N PHE A 145 8.35 -2.15 -8.53
CA PHE A 145 8.70 -3.58 -8.55
C PHE A 145 7.72 -4.40 -9.37
N VAL A 146 6.41 -4.17 -9.19
CA VAL A 146 5.36 -4.88 -9.94
C VAL A 146 5.46 -4.58 -11.44
N CYS A 147 5.71 -3.32 -11.81
CA CYS A 147 5.95 -2.94 -13.20
C CYS A 147 7.16 -3.67 -13.80
N MET A 148 8.30 -3.66 -13.10
CA MET A 148 9.51 -4.32 -13.60
C MET A 148 9.28 -5.82 -13.81
N TYR A 149 8.53 -6.46 -12.91
CA TYR A 149 8.16 -7.86 -13.02
C TYR A 149 7.30 -8.14 -14.25
N ASP A 150 6.24 -7.36 -14.47
CA ASP A 150 5.36 -7.54 -15.62
C ASP A 150 6.10 -7.33 -16.95
N LEU A 151 6.98 -6.32 -17.03
CA LEU A 151 7.82 -6.08 -18.21
C LEU A 151 8.77 -7.25 -18.51
N ASN A 152 9.30 -7.90 -17.47
CA ASN A 152 10.17 -9.06 -17.64
C ASN A 152 9.39 -10.28 -18.18
N ILE A 153 8.17 -10.49 -17.70
CA ILE A 153 7.28 -11.55 -18.22
C ILE A 153 6.94 -11.31 -19.69
N GLU A 154 6.58 -10.08 -20.06
CA GLU A 154 6.26 -9.75 -21.46
C GLU A 154 7.46 -9.99 -22.38
N LYS A 155 8.67 -9.59 -21.97
CA LYS A 155 9.91 -9.83 -22.74
C LYS A 155 10.19 -11.33 -22.94
N ASN A 156 10.04 -12.15 -21.89
CA ASN A 156 10.27 -13.59 -21.99
C ASN A 156 9.23 -14.28 -22.88
N LYS A 157 7.97 -13.86 -22.82
CA LYS A 157 6.94 -14.41 -23.72
C LYS A 157 7.25 -14.12 -25.19
N ASN A 158 7.69 -12.90 -25.51
CA ASN A 158 8.04 -12.53 -26.89
C ASN A 158 9.27 -13.27 -27.42
N ARG A 159 10.25 -13.59 -26.56
CA ARG A 159 11.42 -14.40 -26.94
C ARG A 159 11.09 -15.85 -27.27
N ASN A 160 10.10 -16.45 -26.61
CA ASN A 160 9.71 -17.85 -26.83
C ASN A 160 8.79 -18.05 -28.06
N HIS A 161 8.35 -16.95 -28.69
CA HIS A 161 7.50 -16.96 -29.89
C HIS A 161 8.27 -16.54 -31.17
N LEU A 162 9.60 -16.37 -31.07
CA LEU A 162 10.55 -16.12 -32.17
C LEU A 162 11.39 -17.38 -32.38
#